data_AF-A0A6N3A1G2-F1
#
_entry.id   AF-A0A6N3A1G2-F1
#
_cell.length_a   1.000
_cell.length_b   1.000
_cell.length_c   1.000
_cell.angle_alpha   90.00
_cell.angle_beta   90.00
_cell.angle_gamma   90.00
#
_symmetry.space_group_name_H-M   'P 1'
#
loop_
_entity.id
_entity.type
_entity.pdbx_description
1 polymer ?
#
loop_
_entity_poly.entity_id
_entity_poly.type
_entity_poly.pdbx_seq_one_letter_code
_entity_poly.pdbx_strand_id
1 'polypeptide(L)' 'MEFLSSTDGKWHLVEEADMAHLTDAVTWWNKRGRFTGAKSKQVRRFMLSPYNYELEYYKYNRSQGAKLKEVYLPPIKIK' A
#
# COMPACT_ATOMS: atom_id res chain seq x y z
N MET A 1 23.53 2.59 -5.33
CA MET A 1 22.91 2.89 -4.02
C MET A 1 22.11 1.67 -3.62
N GLU A 2 22.12 1.31 -2.35
CA GLU A 2 21.44 0.12 -1.82
C GLU A 2 20.45 0.51 -0.72
N PHE A 3 19.45 -0.34 -0.48
CA PHE A 3 18.50 -0.20 0.62
C PHE A 3 18.31 -1.55 1.33
N LEU A 4 17.98 -1.51 2.61
CA LEU A 4 17.65 -2.70 3.40
C LEU A 4 16.15 -2.98 3.26
N SER A 5 15.79 -4.12 2.68
CA SER A 5 14.39 -4.55 2.55
C SER A 5 13.81 -4.92 3.92
N SER A 6 12.61 -4.42 4.22
CA SER A 6 11.91 -4.70 5.48
C SER A 6 11.35 -6.13 5.51
N THR A 7 11.06 -6.73 4.34
CA THR A 7 10.50 -8.07 4.23
C THR A 7 11.52 -9.19 4.52
N ASP A 8 12.74 -9.08 4.01
CA ASP A 8 13.75 -10.15 4.09
C ASP A 8 15.03 -9.75 4.84
N GLY A 9 15.18 -8.50 5.24
CA GLY A 9 16.35 -7.99 5.96
C GLY A 9 17.64 -8.02 5.15
N LYS A 10 17.56 -8.04 3.81
CA LYS A 10 18.73 -8.04 2.92
C LYS A 10 18.90 -6.70 2.23
N TRP A 11 20.15 -6.39 1.90
CA TRP A 11 20.49 -5.26 1.05
C TRP A 11 20.22 -5.59 -0.41
N HIS A 12 19.48 -4.71 -1.09
CA HIS A 12 19.20 -4.80 -2.52
C HIS A 12 19.58 -3.49 -3.20
N LEU A 13 19.84 -3.55 -4.52
CA LEU A 13 20.09 -2.35 -5.31
C LEU A 13 18.81 -1.51 -5.39
N VAL A 14 18.92 -0.18 -5.30
CA VAL A 14 17.77 0.73 -5.47
C VAL A 14 17.09 0.55 -6.83
N GLU A 15 17.82 0.10 -7.86
CA GLU A 15 17.28 -0.25 -9.19
C GLU A 15 16.31 -1.44 -9.16
N GLU A 16 16.38 -2.27 -8.11
CA GLU A 16 15.48 -3.39 -7.86
C GLU A 16 14.36 -3.06 -6.85
N ALA A 17 14.22 -1.79 -6.48
CA ALA A 17 13.21 -1.34 -5.55
C ALA A 17 11.91 -0.93 -6.25
N ASP A 18 10.77 -1.27 -5.65
CA ASP A 18 9.49 -0.61 -5.90
C ASP A 18 9.07 0.18 -4.64
N MET A 19 8.16 1.15 -4.79
CA MET A 19 7.51 1.81 -3.64
C MET A 19 6.37 0.90 -3.12
N ALA A 20 6.57 0.27 -1.98
CA ALA A 20 5.55 -0.55 -1.30
C ALA A 20 4.72 0.28 -0.33
N HIS A 21 3.45 -0.09 -0.14
CA HIS A 21 2.62 0.52 0.89
C HIS A 21 2.93 -0.09 2.27
N LEU A 22 3.13 0.75 3.29
CA LEU A 22 3.25 0.30 4.69
C LEU A 22 1.93 -0.26 5.23
N THR A 23 0.82 0.36 4.83
CA THR A 23 -0.52 -0.17 5.05
C THR A 23 -1.15 -0.52 3.72
N ASP A 24 -1.48 -1.80 3.52
CA ASP A 24 -2.13 -2.29 2.31
C ASP A 24 -3.38 -1.46 1.95
N ALA A 25 -3.42 -1.02 0.69
CA ALA A 25 -4.48 -0.14 0.20
C ALA A 25 -5.87 -0.77 0.33
N VAL A 26 -5.99 -2.08 0.05
CA VAL A 26 -7.25 -2.82 0.16
C VAL A 26 -7.72 -2.94 1.60
N THR A 27 -6.81 -3.28 2.52
CA THR A 27 -7.10 -3.40 3.96
C THR A 27 -7.51 -2.06 4.54
N TRP A 28 -6.79 -0.98 4.22
CA TRP A 28 -7.15 0.37 4.66
C TRP A 28 -8.49 0.83 4.08
N TRP A 29 -8.74 0.57 2.80
CA TRP A 29 -10.00 0.88 2.15
C TRP A 29 -11.17 0.18 2.84
N ASN A 30 -11.05 -1.12 3.07
CA ASN A 30 -12.09 -1.95 3.68
C ASN A 30 -12.38 -1.52 5.13
N LYS A 31 -11.36 -1.10 5.89
CA LYS A 31 -11.49 -0.68 7.29
C LYS A 31 -11.88 0.78 7.49
N ARG A 32 -11.45 1.69 6.61
CA ARG A 32 -11.56 3.15 6.82
C ARG A 32 -11.98 3.89 5.55
N GLY A 33 -11.27 3.70 4.45
CA GLY A 33 -11.44 4.51 3.24
C GLY A 33 -12.86 4.53 2.69
N ARG A 34 -13.50 3.36 2.61
CA ARG A 34 -14.82 3.17 2.00
C ARG A 34 -15.96 3.95 2.69
N PHE A 35 -15.75 4.40 3.93
CA PHE A 35 -16.72 5.15 4.72
C PHE A 35 -16.67 6.67 4.47
N THR A 36 -15.66 7.16 3.75
CA THR A 36 -15.48 8.61 3.49
C THR A 36 -15.86 9.03 2.08
N GLY A 37 -16.25 8.08 1.24
CA GLY A 37 -16.54 8.29 -0.18
C GLY A 37 -15.32 8.05 -1.08
N ALA A 38 -15.57 7.52 -2.28
CA ALA A 38 -14.53 7.32 -3.28
C ALA A 38 -13.89 8.67 -3.66
N LYS A 39 -12.55 8.72 -3.74
CA LYS A 39 -11.77 9.94 -4.04
C LYS A 39 -11.95 11.10 -3.04
N SER A 40 -12.45 10.84 -1.83
CA SER A 40 -12.51 11.85 -0.77
C SER A 40 -11.12 12.44 -0.46
N LYS A 41 -11.08 13.61 0.17
CA LYS A 41 -9.82 14.22 0.63
C LYS A 41 -9.02 13.25 1.51
N GLN A 42 -9.69 12.45 2.35
CA GLN A 42 -9.04 11.47 3.22
C GLN A 42 -8.43 10.32 2.44
N VAL A 43 -9.16 9.76 1.46
CA VAL A 43 -8.64 8.70 0.57
C VAL A 43 -7.44 9.22 -0.22
N ARG A 44 -7.53 10.43 -0.81
CA ARG A 44 -6.40 11.03 -1.53
C ARG A 44 -5.20 11.26 -0.62
N ARG A 45 -5.42 11.76 0.60
CA ARG A 45 -4.35 11.98 1.58
C ARG A 45 -3.67 10.65 1.94
N PHE A 46 -4.40 9.56 2.10
CA PHE A 46 -3.82 8.25 2.37
C PHE A 46 -3.00 7.75 1.16
N MET A 47 -3.57 7.75 -0.03
CA MET A 47 -2.91 7.20 -1.24
C MET A 47 -1.67 8.02 -1.67
N LEU A 48 -1.66 9.33 -1.42
CA LEU A 48 -0.59 10.24 -1.85
C LEU A 48 0.40 10.58 -0.72
N SER A 49 0.19 10.09 0.50
CA SER A 49 1.09 10.39 1.61
C SER A 49 2.40 9.62 1.43
N PRO A 50 3.57 10.30 1.32
CA PRO A 50 4.85 9.62 1.22
C PRO A 50 5.16 8.80 2.49
N TYR A 51 4.59 9.18 3.64
CA TYR A 51 4.72 8.44 4.91
C TYR A 51 4.04 7.08 4.93
N ASN A 52 3.28 6.71 3.89
CA ASN A 52 2.68 5.38 3.77
C ASN A 52 3.47 4.49 2.81
N TYR A 53 4.68 4.88 2.41
CA TYR A 53 5.50 4.10 1.50
C TYR A 53 6.92 3.88 2.01
N GLU A 54 7.49 2.76 1.62
CA GLU A 54 8.91 2.44 1.77
C GLU A 54 9.48 1.81 0.50
N LEU A 55 10.81 1.78 0.39
CA LEU A 55 11.48 0.99 -0.65
C LEU A 55 11.42 -0.49 -0.26
N GLU A 56 10.97 -1.31 -1.19
CA GLU A 56 10.87 -2.76 -1.01
C GLU A 56 11.39 -3.47 -2.26
N TYR A 57 11.97 -4.66 -2.08
CA TYR A 57 12.42 -5.48 -3.20
C TYR A 57 11.23 -5.87 -4.07
N TYR A 58 11.35 -5.58 -5.37
CA TYR A 58 10.23 -5.65 -6.31
C TYR A 58 9.50 -7.01 -6.30
N LYS A 59 10.20 -8.13 -6.10
CA LYS A 59 9.58 -9.47 -6.06
C LYS A 59 8.62 -9.63 -4.88
N TYR A 60 8.96 -9.06 -3.72
CA TYR A 60 8.06 -9.08 -2.58
C TYR A 60 6.89 -8.15 -2.81
N ASN A 61 7.15 -6.87 -3.09
CA ASN A 61 6.10 -5.87 -3.31
C ASN A 61 5.02 -6.35 -4.31
N ARG A 62 5.43 -6.90 -5.46
CA ARG A 62 4.51 -7.36 -6.50
C ARG A 62 3.70 -8.61 -6.13
N SER A 63 4.14 -9.39 -5.15
CA SER A 63 3.44 -10.61 -4.72
C SER A 63 2.63 -10.44 -3.43
N GLN A 64 2.95 -9.46 -2.58
CA GLN A 64 2.30 -9.27 -1.28
C GLN A 64 0.80 -9.04 -1.40
N GLY A 65 0.36 -8.17 -2.34
CA GLY A 65 -1.05 -7.90 -2.56
C GLY A 65 -1.87 -9.16 -2.89
N ALA A 66 -1.30 -10.11 -3.65
CA ALA A 66 -1.96 -11.38 -3.95
C ALA A 66 -2.08 -12.32 -2.74
N LYS A 67 -1.17 -12.20 -1.76
CA LYS A 67 -1.16 -13.03 -0.54
C LYS A 67 -2.22 -12.60 0.47
N LEU A 68 -2.69 -11.35 0.44
CA LEU A 68 -3.70 -10.82 1.37
C LEU A 68 -5.06 -11.51 1.22
N LYS A 69 -5.40 -12.01 0.02
CA LYS A 69 -6.71 -12.59 -0.30
C LYS A 69 -7.89 -11.66 -0.01
N GLU A 70 -7.63 -10.35 0.05
CA GLU A 70 -8.66 -9.32 0.22
C GLU A 70 -9.13 -8.77 -1.13
N VAL A 71 -10.41 -8.40 -1.19
CA VAL A 71 -11.00 -7.68 -2.33
C VAL A 71 -11.54 -6.34 -1.87
N TYR A 72 -11.55 -5.36 -2.76
CA TYR A 72 -12.12 -4.04 -2.48
C TYR A 72 -13.64 -4.15 -2.30
N LEU A 73 -14.13 -3.77 -1.13
CA LEU A 73 -15.57 -3.63 -0.90
C LEU A 73 -16.11 -2.35 -1.56
N PRO A 74 -17.39 -2.26 -1.92
CA PRO A 74 -17.95 -1.04 -2.48
C PRO A 74 -17.88 0.13 -1.47
N PRO A 75 -17.83 1.39 -1.94
CA PRO A 75 -17.96 2.56 -1.08
C PRO A 75 -19.35 2.56 -0.41
N ILE A 76 -19.40 2.98 0.85
CA ILE A 76 -20.68 3.15 1.53
C ILE A 76 -21.30 4.45 1.02
N LYS A 77 -22.57 4.37 0.61
CA LYS A 77 -23.35 5.56 0.30
C LYS A 77 -23.50 6.36 1.59
N ILE A 78 -22.79 7.47 1.69
CA ILE A 78 -23.06 8.49 2.70
C ILE A 78 -24.37 9.14 2.25
N LYS A 79 -25.43 8.94 3.04
CA LYS A 79 -26.74 9.57 2.82
C LYS A 79 -26.66 11.06 3.12
#